data_AF-A0A8J2BER5-F1
#
_entry.id   AF-A0A8J2BER5-F1
#
_cell.length_a   1.000
_cell.length_b   1.000
_cell.length_c   1.000
_cell.angle_alpha   90.00
_cell.angle_beta   90.00
_cell.angle_gamma   90.00
#
_symmetry.space_group_name_H-M   'P 1'
#
loop_
_entity.id
_entity.type
_entity.pdbx_description
1 polymer ?
#
loop_
_entity_poly.entity_id
_entity_poly.type
_entity_poly.pdbx_seq_one_letter_code
_entity_poly.pdbx_strand_id
1 'polypeptide(L)'
;PIPNLHSFLRKNYEIFSIYDIRNLWRDMVAGVAAIHSLGLIHFDLKPANFLIVDNIVKVSDFGLARGINKDEGITHVSRDRQCGTPRYMPPEAFYQPDEGSASLKMRPAADDVWALGIILYQLLYGRAPYEHLEGCGMRAQFAVADSRVRIL
;
A
#
# COMPACT_ATOMS: atom_id res chain seq x y z
N PRO A 1 -7.30 9.84 -21.51
CA PRO A 1 -6.49 9.13 -20.49
C PRO A 1 -7.32 8.03 -19.83
N ILE A 2 -6.72 6.85 -19.57
CA ILE A 2 -7.41 5.77 -18.85
C ILE A 2 -7.67 6.27 -17.41
N PRO A 3 -8.90 6.22 -16.90
CA PRO A 3 -9.20 6.68 -15.54
C PRO A 3 -8.53 5.76 -14.52
N ASN A 4 -7.85 6.36 -13.55
CA ASN A 4 -7.35 5.66 -12.36
C ASN A 4 -8.33 5.80 -11.19
N LEU A 5 -8.19 4.90 -10.21
CA LEU A 5 -9.06 4.86 -9.04
C LEU A 5 -9.01 6.19 -8.26
N HIS A 6 -7.85 6.85 -8.17
CA HIS A 6 -7.77 8.18 -7.54
C HIS A 6 -8.71 9.22 -8.18
N SER A 7 -8.68 9.33 -9.51
CA SER A 7 -9.50 10.26 -10.28
C SER A 7 -10.99 9.88 -10.24
N PHE A 8 -11.26 8.57 -10.16
CA PHE A 8 -12.61 8.01 -10.07
C PHE A 8 -13.25 8.26 -8.69
N LEU A 9 -12.49 8.06 -7.62
CA LEU A 9 -12.92 8.33 -6.24
C LEU A 9 -13.23 9.81 -6.04
N ARG A 10 -12.36 10.70 -6.50
CA ARG A 10 -12.55 12.15 -6.32
C ARG A 10 -13.84 12.69 -6.98
N LYS A 11 -14.33 12.05 -8.04
CA LYS A 11 -15.52 12.49 -8.78
C LYS A 11 -16.82 11.87 -8.29
N ASN A 12 -16.78 10.68 -7.69
CA ASN A 12 -17.97 9.87 -7.45
C ASN A 12 -18.06 9.35 -5.99
N TYR A 13 -17.30 9.92 -5.05
CA TYR A 13 -17.16 9.34 -3.71
C TYR A 13 -18.51 9.13 -3.00
N GLU A 14 -19.47 10.06 -3.15
CA GLU A 14 -20.80 9.99 -2.53
C GLU A 14 -21.74 8.94 -3.16
N ILE A 15 -21.31 8.24 -4.22
CA ILE A 15 -22.17 7.39 -5.06
C ILE A 15 -21.83 5.90 -4.90
N PHE A 16 -20.74 5.54 -4.23
CA PHE A 16 -20.35 4.14 -4.10
C PHE A 16 -21.21 3.37 -3.10
N SER A 17 -21.91 2.35 -3.60
CA SER A 17 -22.49 1.35 -2.72
C SER A 17 -21.39 0.45 -2.14
N ILE A 18 -21.70 -0.22 -1.02
CA ILE A 18 -20.81 -1.24 -0.47
C ILE A 18 -20.52 -2.38 -1.48
N TYR A 19 -21.43 -2.62 -2.41
CA TYR A 19 -21.25 -3.62 -3.47
C TYR A 19 -20.20 -3.17 -4.49
N ASP A 20 -20.18 -1.90 -4.86
CA ASP A 20 -19.19 -1.33 -5.77
C ASP A 20 -17.79 -1.39 -5.14
N ILE A 21 -17.68 -0.97 -3.87
CA ILE A 21 -16.43 -1.06 -3.10
C ILE A 21 -15.94 -2.50 -3.02
N ARG A 22 -16.83 -3.46 -2.72
CA ARG A 22 -16.48 -4.89 -2.67
C ARG A 22 -15.96 -5.40 -4.02
N ASN A 23 -16.58 -5.00 -5.13
CA ASN A 23 -16.17 -5.44 -6.46
C ASN A 23 -14.81 -4.87 -6.86
N LEU A 24 -14.60 -3.56 -6.64
CA LEU A 24 -13.30 -2.91 -6.85
C LEU A 24 -12.21 -3.58 -6.01
N TRP A 25 -12.50 -3.79 -4.72
CA TRP A 25 -11.59 -4.41 -3.77
C TRP A 25 -11.18 -5.83 -4.17
N ARG A 26 -12.16 -6.65 -4.57
CA ARG A 26 -11.89 -8.01 -5.06
C ARG A 26 -10.89 -8.00 -6.22
N ASP A 27 -11.10 -7.13 -7.20
CA ASP A 27 -10.26 -7.07 -8.39
C ASP A 27 -8.85 -6.56 -8.05
N MET A 28 -8.73 -5.59 -7.13
CA MET A 28 -7.45 -5.12 -6.61
C MET A 28 -6.66 -6.23 -5.92
N VAL A 29 -7.29 -6.95 -4.98
CA VAL A 29 -6.65 -8.05 -4.24
C VAL A 29 -6.25 -9.17 -5.19
N ALA A 30 -7.09 -9.52 -6.16
CA ALA A 30 -6.78 -10.53 -7.17
C ALA A 30 -5.57 -10.14 -8.03
N GLY A 31 -5.50 -8.88 -8.46
CA GLY A 31 -4.36 -8.36 -9.22
C GLY A 31 -3.06 -8.38 -8.42
N VAL A 32 -3.10 -7.98 -7.14
CA VAL A 32 -1.92 -8.01 -6.27
C VAL A 32 -1.50 -9.45 -5.95
N ALA A 33 -2.44 -10.36 -5.69
CA ALA A 33 -2.15 -11.76 -5.50
C ALA A 33 -1.49 -12.40 -6.73
N ALA A 34 -1.92 -12.01 -7.94
CA ALA A 34 -1.32 -12.47 -9.18
C ALA A 34 0.16 -12.06 -9.30
N ILE A 35 0.50 -10.79 -9.02
CA ILE A 35 1.90 -10.34 -9.07
C ILE A 35 2.76 -11.00 -7.98
N HIS A 36 2.22 -11.19 -6.77
CA HIS A 36 2.90 -11.89 -5.68
C HIS A 36 3.16 -13.36 -6.05
N SER A 37 2.23 -14.01 -6.75
CA SER A 37 2.41 -15.39 -7.23
C SER A 37 3.56 -15.52 -8.23
N LEU A 38 3.88 -14.46 -8.97
CA LEU A 38 5.04 -14.36 -9.85
C LEU A 38 6.34 -14.00 -9.11
N GLY A 39 6.29 -13.86 -7.78
CA GLY A 39 7.43 -13.43 -6.98
C GLY A 39 7.76 -11.94 -7.15
N LEU A 40 6.79 -11.10 -7.55
CA LEU A 40 6.97 -9.66 -7.67
C LEU A 40 6.22 -8.94 -6.56
N ILE A 41 6.89 -7.98 -5.92
CA ILE A 41 6.31 -7.06 -4.94
C ILE A 41 6.27 -5.67 -5.54
N HIS A 42 5.17 -4.94 -5.38
CA HIS A 42 4.93 -3.67 -6.05
C HIS A 42 5.57 -2.47 -5.35
N PHE A 43 5.49 -2.42 -4.02
CA PHE A 43 6.03 -1.38 -3.13
C PHE A 43 5.48 0.05 -3.24
N ASP A 44 4.71 0.38 -4.29
CA ASP A 44 4.04 1.68 -4.44
C ASP A 44 2.55 1.54 -4.78
N LEU A 45 1.84 0.64 -4.10
CA LEU A 45 0.39 0.56 -4.26
C LEU A 45 -0.29 1.80 -3.69
N LYS A 46 -1.08 2.47 -4.55
CA LYS A 46 -1.90 3.64 -4.24
C LYS A 46 -3.05 3.73 -5.25
N PRO A 47 -4.13 4.47 -4.99
CA PRO A 47 -5.28 4.54 -5.90
C PRO A 47 -4.91 5.02 -7.31
N ALA A 48 -3.85 5.82 -7.47
CA ALA A 48 -3.40 6.26 -8.80
C ALA A 48 -2.83 5.12 -9.66
N ASN A 49 -2.38 4.03 -9.03
CA ASN A 49 -1.74 2.87 -9.67
C ASN A 49 -2.74 1.73 -9.94
N PHE A 50 -4.02 1.94 -9.64
CA PHE A 50 -5.11 1.05 -10.06
C PHE A 50 -5.90 1.70 -11.20
N LEU A 51 -5.87 1.08 -12.37
CA LEU A 51 -6.60 1.53 -13.56
C LEU A 51 -7.94 0.80 -13.66
N ILE A 52 -8.95 1.49 -14.19
CA ILE A 52 -10.25 0.88 -14.49
C ILE A 52 -10.36 0.74 -16.00
N VAL A 53 -10.42 -0.50 -16.48
CA VAL A 53 -10.55 -0.85 -17.90
C VAL A 53 -11.69 -1.85 -18.04
N ASP A 54 -12.71 -1.51 -18.82
CA ASP A 54 -13.90 -2.35 -19.03
C ASP A 54 -14.56 -2.81 -17.71
N ASN A 55 -14.69 -1.89 -16.74
CA ASN A 55 -15.19 -2.13 -15.37
C ASN A 55 -14.37 -3.12 -14.53
N ILE A 56 -13.14 -3.43 -14.94
CA ILE A 56 -12.21 -4.30 -14.21
C ILE A 56 -11.04 -3.46 -13.70
N VAL A 57 -10.66 -3.68 -12.44
CA VAL A 57 -9.48 -3.03 -11.86
C VAL A 57 -8.20 -3.76 -12.25
N LYS A 58 -7.19 -3.01 -12.71
CA LYS A 58 -5.87 -3.54 -13.10
C LYS A 58 -4.76 -2.79 -12.36
N VAL A 59 -3.74 -3.53 -11.92
CA VAL A 59 -2.53 -2.98 -11.30
C VAL A 59 -1.63 -2.37 -12.38
N SER A 60 -1.00 -1.24 -12.10
CA SER A 60 -0.13 -0.51 -13.02
C SER A 60 1.03 0.16 -12.29
N ASP A 61 2.02 0.65 -13.04
CA ASP A 61 3.22 1.34 -12.54
C ASP A 61 4.14 0.48 -11.66
N PHE A 62 4.86 -0.42 -12.32
CA PHE A 62 5.84 -1.32 -11.70
C PHE A 62 7.23 -0.67 -11.51
N GLY A 63 7.36 0.66 -11.58
CA GLY A 63 8.66 1.35 -11.53
C GLY A 63 9.47 1.09 -10.25
N LEU A 64 8.77 0.80 -9.13
CA LEU A 64 9.38 0.45 -7.84
C LEU A 64 9.28 -1.03 -7.50
N ALA A 65 8.73 -1.85 -8.40
CA ALA A 65 8.55 -3.27 -8.14
C ALA A 65 9.90 -4.00 -8.02
N ARG A 66 9.92 -5.08 -7.22
CA ARG A 66 11.11 -5.91 -7.00
C ARG A 66 10.74 -7.38 -7.03
N GLY A 67 11.62 -8.19 -7.62
CA GLY A 67 11.53 -9.64 -7.56
C GLY A 67 12.03 -10.16 -6.22
N ILE A 68 11.31 -11.16 -5.68
CA ILE A 68 11.72 -11.95 -4.52
C ILE A 68 11.97 -13.39 -5.00
N ASN A 69 13.18 -13.89 -4.78
CA ASN A 69 13.51 -15.29 -5.03
C ASN A 69 12.79 -16.16 -4.00
N LYS A 70 11.91 -17.06 -4.46
CA LYS A 70 11.14 -17.96 -3.59
C LYS A 70 12.02 -18.98 -2.84
N ASP A 71 13.22 -19.25 -3.35
CA ASP A 71 14.15 -20.24 -2.79
C ASP A 71 14.94 -19.70 -1.58
N GLU A 72 15.01 -18.39 -1.43
CA GLU A 72 15.62 -17.74 -0.27
C GLU A 72 14.49 -17.25 0.63
N GLY A 73 13.98 -18.11 1.51
CA GLY A 73 12.84 -17.84 2.40
C GLY A 73 12.95 -16.60 3.31
N ILE A 74 14.04 -15.83 3.19
CA ILE A 74 14.28 -14.51 3.75
C ILE A 74 15.17 -13.76 2.74
N THR A 75 14.59 -13.18 1.69
CA THR A 75 15.36 -12.31 0.78
C THR A 75 15.72 -11.02 1.52
N HIS A 76 17.01 -10.70 1.60
CA HIS A 76 17.50 -9.35 1.89
C HIS A 76 17.09 -8.43 0.73
N VAL A 77 15.81 -8.05 0.67
CA VAL A 77 15.39 -6.98 -0.22
C VAL A 77 15.89 -5.69 0.42
N SER A 78 17.04 -5.22 -0.07
CA SER A 78 17.58 -3.89 0.24
C SER A 78 16.57 -2.86 -0.26
N ARG A 79 15.60 -2.54 0.58
CA ARG A 79 14.64 -1.48 0.27
C ARG A 79 15.40 -0.17 0.35
N ASP A 80 15.42 0.56 -0.76
CA ASP A 80 15.85 1.95 -0.71
C ASP A 80 14.79 2.71 0.09
N ARG A 81 15.15 3.13 1.31
CA ARG A 81 14.22 3.47 2.41
C ARG A 81 13.31 4.68 2.14
N GLN A 82 13.45 5.31 0.99
CA GLN A 82 12.70 6.51 0.59
C GLN A 82 11.83 6.28 -0.66
N CYS A 83 11.73 5.05 -1.17
CA CYS A 83 10.94 4.76 -2.36
C CYS A 83 9.50 4.38 -2.04
N GLY A 84 8.55 5.03 -2.71
CA GLY A 84 7.11 4.79 -2.63
C GLY A 84 6.36 6.02 -2.09
N THR A 85 5.07 5.86 -1.81
CA THR A 85 4.23 6.96 -1.32
C THR A 85 4.01 6.84 0.19
N PRO A 86 4.59 7.70 1.06
CA PRO A 86 4.63 7.52 2.52
C PRO A 86 3.29 7.23 3.19
N ARG A 87 2.22 7.85 2.69
CA ARG A 87 0.83 7.65 3.16
C ARG A 87 0.37 6.18 3.12
N TYR A 88 0.90 5.37 2.20
CA TYR A 88 0.52 3.98 2.01
C TYR A 88 1.59 2.99 2.51
N MET A 89 2.69 3.48 3.08
CA MET A 89 3.76 2.62 3.57
C MET A 89 3.43 2.03 4.95
N PRO A 90 3.79 0.79 5.23
CA PRO A 90 3.66 0.26 6.58
C PRO A 90 4.65 0.93 7.52
N PRO A 91 4.35 0.99 8.82
CA PRO A 91 5.19 1.70 9.78
C PRO A 91 6.60 1.10 9.91
N GLU A 92 6.75 -0.23 9.78
CA GLU A 92 8.05 -0.91 9.74
C GLU A 92 8.95 -0.43 8.59
N ALA A 93 8.38 0.13 7.51
CA ALA A 93 9.15 0.69 6.40
C ALA A 93 10.08 1.83 6.82
N PHE A 94 9.78 2.48 7.95
CA PHE A 94 10.51 3.62 8.43
C PHE A 94 11.49 3.31 9.56
N TYR A 95 11.49 2.08 10.10
CA TYR A 95 12.45 1.68 11.13
C TYR A 95 13.76 1.22 10.52
N GLN A 96 14.87 1.57 11.16
CA GLN A 96 16.16 0.95 10.89
C GLN A 96 16.35 -0.21 11.87
N PRO A 97 16.63 -1.43 11.40
CA PRO A 97 17.33 -2.39 12.25
C PRO A 97 18.69 -1.78 12.58
N ASP A 98 19.08 -1.77 13.86
CA ASP A 98 20.44 -1.41 14.26
C ASP A 98 21.45 -2.23 13.44
N GLU A 99 22.55 -1.60 13.02
CA GLU A 99 23.65 -2.28 12.32
C GLU A 99 24.19 -3.43 13.18
N GLY A 100 23.69 -4.66 12.94
CA GLY A 100 24.04 -5.86 13.72
C GLY A 100 22.84 -6.59 14.34
N SER A 101 21.65 -5.98 14.38
CA SER A 101 20.42 -6.71 14.71
C SER A 101 19.99 -7.48 13.48
N ALA A 102 19.87 -8.82 13.62
CA ALA A 102 19.45 -9.72 12.55
C ALA A 102 18.34 -9.06 11.74
N SER A 103 18.62 -8.80 10.45
CA SER A 103 17.73 -8.11 9.53
C SER A 103 16.31 -8.56 9.82
N LEU A 104 15.46 -7.63 10.27
CA LEU A 104 14.06 -7.94 10.57
C LEU A 104 13.59 -8.82 9.42
N LYS A 105 13.10 -10.04 9.72
CA LYS A 105 12.57 -10.94 8.70
C LYS A 105 11.35 -10.26 8.08
N MET A 106 11.59 -9.32 7.17
CA MET A 106 10.56 -8.58 6.48
C MET A 106 9.94 -9.57 5.52
N ARG A 107 8.62 -9.64 5.54
CA ARG A 107 7.85 -10.34 4.51
C ARG A 107 7.51 -9.26 3.49
N PRO A 108 8.25 -9.13 2.37
CA PRO A 108 8.11 -7.96 1.49
C PRO A 108 6.69 -7.83 0.90
N ALA A 109 5.96 -8.94 0.77
CA ALA A 109 4.55 -8.94 0.38
C ALA A 109 3.61 -8.27 1.39
N ALA A 110 3.97 -8.22 2.68
CA ALA A 110 3.16 -7.59 3.72
C ALA A 110 3.02 -6.07 3.51
N ASP A 111 4.00 -5.45 2.86
CA ASP A 111 3.97 -4.03 2.50
C ASP A 111 2.84 -3.69 1.53
N ASP A 112 2.67 -4.49 0.47
CA ASP A 112 1.58 -4.34 -0.48
C ASP A 112 0.23 -4.60 0.19
N VAL A 113 0.17 -5.55 1.12
CA VAL A 113 -1.05 -5.85 1.91
C VAL A 113 -1.42 -4.67 2.82
N TRP A 114 -0.45 -4.03 3.46
CA TRP A 114 -0.68 -2.81 4.25
C TRP A 114 -1.24 -1.69 3.36
N ALA A 115 -0.59 -1.43 2.23
CA ALA A 115 -1.02 -0.40 1.29
C ALA A 115 -2.45 -0.65 0.78
N LEU A 116 -2.80 -1.90 0.50
CA LEU A 116 -4.17 -2.32 0.19
C LEU A 116 -5.13 -1.97 1.33
N GLY A 117 -4.78 -2.23 2.59
CA GLY A 117 -5.59 -1.87 3.76
C GLY A 117 -5.86 -0.36 3.86
N ILE A 118 -4.84 0.47 3.63
CA ILE A 118 -5.00 1.93 3.57
C ILE A 118 -5.96 2.35 2.46
N ILE A 119 -5.88 1.72 1.28
CA ILE A 119 -6.79 2.01 0.16
C ILE A 119 -8.21 1.57 0.50
N LEU A 120 -8.42 0.40 1.12
CA LEU A 120 -9.75 -0.04 1.54
C LEU A 120 -10.37 0.93 2.54
N TYR A 121 -9.59 1.42 3.51
CA TYR A 121 -10.05 2.47 4.41
C TYR A 121 -10.49 3.71 3.63
N GLN A 122 -9.69 4.15 2.66
CA GLN A 122 -10.04 5.31 1.84
C GLN A 122 -11.31 5.09 1.00
N LEU A 123 -11.55 3.87 0.50
CA LEU A 123 -12.77 3.51 -0.21
C LEU A 123 -14.02 3.57 0.69
N LEU A 124 -13.88 3.26 1.99
CA LEU A 124 -14.98 3.23 2.94
C LEU A 124 -15.26 4.59 3.59
N TYR A 125 -14.22 5.39 3.85
CA TYR A 125 -14.31 6.62 4.64
C TYR A 125 -13.98 7.91 3.88
N GLY A 126 -13.52 7.84 2.64
CA GLY A 126 -13.36 8.97 1.72
C GLY A 126 -12.08 9.74 1.86
N ARG A 127 -11.26 9.31 2.80
CA ARG A 127 -9.98 9.88 3.15
C ARG A 127 -9.06 8.78 3.64
N ALA A 128 -7.77 8.95 3.47
CA ALA A 128 -6.81 8.03 4.06
C ALA A 128 -6.85 8.14 5.60
N PRO A 129 -6.42 7.09 6.33
CA PRO A 129 -6.20 7.19 7.77
C PRO A 129 -5.34 8.41 8.11
N TYR A 130 -5.67 9.09 9.21
CA TYR A 130 -4.90 10.23 9.74
C TYR A 130 -4.78 11.46 8.81
N GLU A 131 -5.46 11.49 7.66
CA GLU A 131 -5.42 12.64 6.74
C GLU A 131 -5.96 13.94 7.36
N HIS A 132 -6.83 13.83 8.37
CA HIS A 132 -7.37 14.96 9.13
C HIS A 132 -6.37 15.55 10.14
N LEU A 133 -5.24 14.88 10.39
CA LEU A 133 -4.21 15.35 11.31
C LEU A 133 -3.17 16.16 10.52
N GLU A 134 -3.43 17.45 10.36
CA GLU A 134 -2.52 18.37 9.66
C GLU A 134 -1.10 18.30 10.23
N GLY A 135 -0.11 18.05 9.35
CA GLY A 135 1.31 17.91 9.72
C GLY A 135 1.67 16.68 10.56
N CYS A 136 0.69 15.95 11.11
CA CYS A 136 0.92 14.84 12.05
C CYS A 136 0.51 13.47 11.49
N GLY A 137 -0.14 13.40 10.33
CA GLY A 137 -0.63 12.14 9.76
C GLY A 137 0.43 11.04 9.64
N MET A 138 1.64 11.39 9.18
CA MET A 138 2.76 10.43 9.20
C MET A 138 3.11 10.01 10.63
N ARG A 139 3.28 10.95 11.57
CA ARG A 139 3.61 10.64 12.98
C ARG A 139 2.55 9.74 13.64
N ALA A 140 1.28 9.94 13.31
CA ALA A 140 0.20 9.07 13.77
C ALA A 140 0.32 7.66 13.20
N GLN A 141 0.67 7.51 11.93
CA GLN A 141 0.95 6.21 11.30
C GLN A 141 2.18 5.52 11.93
N PHE A 142 3.23 6.28 12.26
CA PHE A 142 4.37 5.77 13.03
C PHE A 142 3.98 5.26 14.42
N ALA A 143 3.11 6.00 15.12
CA ALA A 143 2.64 5.64 16.46
C ALA A 143 1.82 4.34 16.51
N VAL A 144 1.31 3.86 15.37
CA VAL A 144 0.65 2.55 15.28
C VAL A 144 1.63 1.40 15.54
N ALA A 145 2.92 1.56 15.20
CA ALA A 145 3.94 0.53 15.44
C ALA A 145 4.87 0.82 16.61
N ASP A 146 5.06 2.09 17.00
CA ASP A 146 5.74 2.42 18.25
C ASP A 146 4.77 3.07 19.24
N SER A 147 4.52 2.37 20.35
CA SER A 147 3.85 2.99 21.49
C SER A 147 4.67 4.12 22.13
N ARG A 148 5.96 4.26 21.78
CA ARG A 148 6.84 5.35 22.27
C ARG A 148 6.75 6.62 21.43
N VAL A 149 6.23 6.54 20.19
CA VAL A 149 6.06 7.72 19.33
C VAL A 149 4.82 8.48 19.80
N ARG A 150 5.03 9.70 20.31
CA ARG A 150 3.93 10.61 20.66
C ARG A 150 3.49 11.41 19.45
N ILE A 151 2.17 11.50 19.28
CA ILE A 151 1.51 12.26 18.21
C ILE A 151 1.54 13.77 18.50
N LEU A 152 1.84 14.16 19.76
CA LEU A 152 1.99 15.54 20.26
C LEU A 152 3.17 15.62 21.25
#